data_AF-A0A6N8XM34-F1
#
_entry.id   AF-A0A6N8XM34-F1
#
_cell.length_a   1.000
_cell.length_b   1.000
_cell.length_c   1.000
_cell.angle_alpha   90.00
_cell.angle_beta   90.00
_cell.angle_gamma   90.00
#
_symmetry.space_group_name_H-M   'P 1'
#
loop_
_entity.id
_entity.type
_entity.pdbx_description
1 polymer ?
#
loop_
_entity_poly.entity_id
_entity_poly.type
_entity_poly.pdbx_seq_one_letter_code
_entity_poly.pdbx_strand_id
1 'polypeptide(L)'
;MACGRGVRVVGVLAAAATVWAALAVAAAPAAAQVGGFGDVAEGTYYSAPVAALAEQGVFVGTECAEGFCPEDPIDRKTMAIWVVRVLDGADPPAVTESRFDDVDAHSLHAPFIERLAELGVTGGCGDGRGFCPDQTVSRAQMAVFLTRAYGLPAGTDPGFVDVAGDAWYAAAVSSLAASGVTGGCGDGTGFCPQDDTSRAQMATFLHRAENMAPTEKAVRVLYVVPADREFRSDYSQAIRRATEHVRWWYQQQLDGLTFSLASPVPEKCRMEQPHDFYARYSWERVFDGVQHCAPVQGYTSETVWVIYPDVKTECSPTGSAGDGRDGYGELGRGGPGLTMLGADDLEGLAEPGNYLYCGEGPYPGSLGRWIGSLAHELGHALGLVHPPGCDDGLASCDYESLMHLGYVTYPATYLRDDEKAILRSSPFIKLHDPLLQPPAIPCLSAADDDSKSKIRGTLVGPGGQPLADILIWAWSGDEENSGYVETCHDGTFSIPVLDGTFACRRP
;
A
#
# COMPACT_ATOMS: atom_id res chain seq x y z
N MET A 1 -6.94 -72.38 10.87
CA MET A 1 -7.20 -73.43 9.85
C MET A 1 -6.52 -72.99 8.56
N ALA A 2 -5.75 -73.90 7.99
CA ALA A 2 -4.84 -73.68 6.87
C ALA A 2 -5.51 -73.92 5.50
N CYS A 3 -4.67 -73.75 4.46
CA CYS A 3 -4.81 -74.10 3.04
C CYS A 3 -5.48 -73.03 2.15
N GLY A 4 -4.83 -72.42 1.15
CA GLY A 4 -3.58 -72.72 0.46
C GLY A 4 -3.81 -73.57 -0.80
N ARG A 5 -3.44 -73.02 -1.97
CA ARG A 5 -3.08 -73.66 -3.26
C ARG A 5 -2.42 -72.55 -4.10
N GLY A 6 -1.29 -72.70 -4.78
CA GLY A 6 -0.43 -73.85 -5.02
C GLY A 6 0.90 -73.37 -5.62
N VAL A 7 1.91 -74.23 -5.50
CA VAL A 7 3.31 -74.05 -5.86
C VAL A 7 3.54 -74.28 -7.36
N ARG A 8 4.56 -73.63 -7.95
CA ARG A 8 5.59 -74.29 -8.79
C ARG A 8 6.80 -73.37 -9.06
N VAL A 9 7.97 -73.85 -8.63
CA VAL A 9 9.30 -73.32 -8.93
C VAL A 9 9.90 -74.14 -10.07
N VAL A 10 10.56 -73.50 -11.03
CA VAL A 10 11.52 -74.14 -11.94
C VAL A 10 12.69 -73.19 -12.20
N GLY A 11 13.92 -73.68 -11.99
CA GLY A 11 15.07 -73.37 -12.83
C GLY A 11 16.00 -72.25 -12.37
N VAL A 12 17.13 -72.65 -11.77
CA VAL A 12 18.32 -71.80 -11.54
C VAL A 12 19.16 -71.76 -12.82
N LEU A 13 19.48 -70.56 -13.30
CA LEU A 13 20.58 -70.30 -14.25
C LEU A 13 21.44 -69.18 -13.66
N ALA A 14 22.70 -69.50 -13.39
CA ALA A 14 23.70 -68.56 -12.91
C ALA A 14 24.21 -67.70 -14.08
N ALA A 15 24.00 -66.39 -14.01
CA ALA A 15 24.58 -65.41 -14.93
C ALA A 15 25.72 -64.66 -14.23
N ALA A 16 26.90 -64.67 -14.86
CA ALA A 16 28.06 -63.90 -14.44
C ALA A 16 27.78 -62.40 -14.61
N ALA A 17 27.87 -61.62 -13.54
CA ALA A 17 27.73 -60.17 -13.59
C ALA A 17 29.07 -59.53 -14.00
N THR A 18 29.11 -58.97 -15.21
CA THR A 18 30.15 -58.02 -15.60
C THR A 18 29.79 -56.64 -15.04
N VAL A 19 30.59 -56.14 -14.10
CA VAL A 19 30.46 -54.79 -13.55
C VAL A 19 30.98 -53.80 -14.60
N TRP A 20 30.08 -53.08 -15.25
CA TRP A 20 30.42 -51.86 -15.97
C TRP A 20 30.53 -50.73 -14.94
N ALA A 21 31.75 -50.24 -14.70
CA ALA A 21 31.93 -48.98 -13.99
C ALA A 21 31.43 -47.85 -14.90
N ALA A 22 30.22 -47.35 -14.64
CA ALA A 22 29.77 -46.10 -15.22
C ALA A 22 30.62 -44.97 -14.63
N LEU A 23 31.49 -44.37 -15.46
CA LEU A 23 32.03 -43.05 -15.16
C LEU A 23 30.86 -42.08 -15.11
N ALA A 24 30.44 -41.70 -13.89
CA ALA A 24 29.61 -40.52 -13.70
C ALA A 24 30.44 -39.32 -14.16
N VAL A 25 30.12 -38.78 -15.33
CA VAL A 25 30.52 -37.42 -15.67
C VAL A 25 29.78 -36.55 -14.66
N ALA A 26 30.52 -35.97 -13.71
CA ALA A 26 29.97 -34.93 -12.86
C ALA A 26 29.51 -33.80 -13.79
N ALA A 27 28.19 -33.57 -13.86
CA ALA A 27 27.67 -32.37 -14.48
C ALA A 27 28.34 -31.17 -13.79
N ALA A 28 28.83 -30.21 -14.57
CA ALA A 28 29.21 -28.92 -14.03
C ALA A 28 28.03 -28.38 -13.19
N PRO A 29 28.28 -27.74 -12.03
CA PRO A 29 27.19 -27.11 -11.29
C PRO A 29 26.45 -26.18 -12.25
N ALA A 30 25.13 -26.34 -12.34
CA ALA A 30 24.30 -25.37 -13.04
C ALA A 30 24.61 -24.01 -12.43
N ALA A 31 24.93 -23.01 -13.26
CA ALA A 31 25.05 -21.64 -12.79
C ALA A 31 23.77 -21.29 -12.03
N ALA A 32 23.91 -20.75 -10.82
CA ALA A 32 22.75 -20.36 -10.02
C ALA A 32 21.91 -19.35 -10.83
N GLN A 33 20.62 -19.64 -11.00
CA GLN A 33 19.71 -18.76 -11.73
C GLN A 33 19.34 -17.59 -10.83
N VAL A 34 19.86 -16.40 -11.14
CA VAL A 34 19.54 -15.19 -10.38
C VAL A 34 18.09 -14.80 -10.65
N GLY A 35 17.27 -14.74 -9.59
CA GLY A 35 15.84 -14.43 -9.71
C GLY A 35 15.02 -15.46 -10.50
N GLY A 36 15.55 -16.68 -10.71
CA GLY A 36 14.86 -17.72 -11.49
C GLY A 36 14.99 -17.60 -13.02
N PHE A 37 15.78 -16.64 -13.52
CA PHE A 37 15.96 -16.41 -14.95
C PHE A 37 17.32 -16.91 -15.44
N GLY A 38 17.32 -17.79 -16.46
CA GLY A 38 18.55 -18.37 -17.01
C GLY A 38 19.42 -17.42 -17.83
N ASP A 39 18.87 -16.27 -18.23
CA ASP A 39 19.50 -15.22 -19.03
C ASP A 39 19.92 -13.99 -18.20
N VAL A 40 19.85 -14.07 -16.87
CA VAL A 40 20.36 -13.05 -15.93
C VAL A 40 21.66 -13.54 -15.32
N ALA A 41 22.78 -13.08 -15.88
CA ALA A 41 24.11 -13.46 -15.40
C ALA A 41 24.46 -12.75 -14.07
N GLU A 42 25.08 -13.50 -13.14
CA GLU A 42 25.64 -12.95 -11.91
C GLU A 42 26.68 -11.85 -12.19
N GLY A 43 26.73 -10.85 -11.31
CA GLY A 43 27.71 -9.75 -11.38
C GLY A 43 27.41 -8.68 -12.43
N THR A 44 26.30 -8.81 -13.17
CA THR A 44 25.78 -7.72 -14.00
C THR A 44 25.16 -6.62 -13.13
N TYR A 45 25.11 -5.39 -13.64
CA TYR A 45 24.56 -4.26 -12.86
C TYR A 45 23.09 -4.45 -12.46
N TYR A 46 22.37 -5.29 -13.21
CA TYR A 46 20.96 -5.58 -13.01
C TYR A 46 20.69 -6.91 -12.29
N SER A 47 21.71 -7.72 -11.97
CA SER A 47 21.47 -9.04 -11.35
C SER A 47 20.77 -8.92 -9.98
N ALA A 48 21.25 -8.02 -9.12
CA ALA A 48 20.63 -7.79 -7.81
C ALA A 48 19.25 -7.11 -7.90
N PRO A 49 19.07 -6.03 -8.70
CA PRO A 49 17.74 -5.47 -8.94
C PRO A 49 16.72 -6.50 -9.45
N VAL A 50 17.11 -7.33 -10.42
CA VAL A 50 16.21 -8.35 -10.98
C VAL A 50 15.91 -9.43 -9.95
N ALA A 51 16.89 -9.90 -9.17
CA ALA A 51 16.62 -10.88 -8.11
C ALA A 51 15.61 -10.35 -7.08
N ALA A 52 15.82 -9.13 -6.58
CA ALA A 52 14.95 -8.53 -5.57
C ALA A 52 13.51 -8.34 -6.06
N LEU A 53 13.35 -7.81 -7.27
CA LEU A 53 12.01 -7.60 -7.85
C LEU A 53 11.34 -8.92 -8.27
N ALA A 54 12.11 -9.94 -8.65
CA ALA A 54 11.59 -11.27 -8.94
C ALA A 54 11.04 -11.96 -7.67
N GLU A 55 11.72 -11.82 -6.53
CA GLU A 55 11.26 -12.33 -5.24
C GLU A 55 9.93 -11.69 -4.81
N GLN A 56 9.70 -10.44 -5.18
CA GLN A 56 8.43 -9.74 -5.00
C GLN A 56 7.35 -10.12 -6.03
N GLY A 57 7.66 -10.99 -7.00
CA GLY A 57 6.72 -11.40 -8.07
C GLY A 57 6.45 -10.33 -9.13
N VAL A 58 7.26 -9.26 -9.20
CA VAL A 58 7.03 -8.12 -10.11
C VAL A 58 6.96 -8.55 -11.57
N PHE A 59 7.74 -9.55 -11.96
CA PHE A 59 7.89 -9.96 -13.37
C PHE A 59 6.92 -11.05 -13.83
N VAL A 60 6.12 -11.65 -12.92
CA VAL A 60 5.26 -12.81 -13.22
C VAL A 60 4.31 -12.54 -14.39
N GLY A 61 4.36 -13.35 -15.44
CA GLY A 61 3.51 -13.21 -16.63
C GLY A 61 3.95 -12.12 -17.61
N THR A 62 5.14 -11.54 -17.41
CA THR A 62 5.76 -10.55 -18.30
C THR A 62 7.14 -10.97 -18.80
N GLU A 63 7.47 -12.25 -18.62
CA GLU A 63 8.64 -12.91 -19.17
C GLU A 63 8.57 -12.96 -20.70
N CYS A 64 9.73 -13.02 -21.33
CA CYS A 64 9.88 -13.08 -22.79
C CYS A 64 10.61 -14.37 -23.15
N ALA A 65 10.04 -15.13 -24.08
CA ALA A 65 10.48 -16.50 -24.37
C ALA A 65 10.59 -17.36 -23.08
N GLU A 66 11.77 -17.85 -22.74
CA GLU A 66 12.04 -18.64 -21.52
C GLU A 66 12.80 -17.85 -20.44
N GLY A 67 12.87 -16.52 -20.52
CA GLY A 67 13.72 -15.70 -19.65
C GLY A 67 13.24 -14.26 -19.38
N PHE A 68 14.15 -13.45 -18.84
CA PHE A 68 13.94 -12.05 -18.48
C PHE A 68 14.15 -11.09 -19.66
N CYS A 69 14.95 -11.45 -20.67
CA CYS A 69 15.45 -10.64 -21.79
C CYS A 69 15.94 -9.25 -21.37
N PRO A 70 17.09 -9.16 -20.68
CA PRO A 70 17.57 -7.92 -20.08
C PRO A 70 17.82 -6.77 -21.08
N GLU A 71 18.18 -7.11 -22.32
CA GLU A 71 18.52 -6.14 -23.36
C GLU A 71 17.33 -5.69 -24.21
N ASP A 72 16.18 -6.38 -24.12
CA ASP A 72 15.00 -6.01 -24.90
C ASP A 72 14.42 -4.68 -24.37
N PRO A 73 13.95 -3.80 -25.27
CA PRO A 73 13.27 -2.58 -24.85
C PRO A 73 11.96 -2.93 -24.13
N ILE A 74 11.66 -2.21 -23.05
CA ILE A 74 10.39 -2.39 -22.35
C ILE A 74 9.28 -1.58 -23.03
N ASP A 75 8.13 -2.22 -23.26
CA ASP A 75 6.92 -1.54 -23.71
C ASP A 75 6.13 -0.93 -22.54
N ARG A 76 5.23 0.00 -22.87
CA ARG A 76 4.47 0.77 -21.87
C ARG A 76 3.53 -0.09 -21.04
N LYS A 77 2.91 -1.12 -21.62
CA LYS A 77 2.03 -2.05 -20.87
C LYS A 77 2.81 -2.89 -19.86
N THR A 78 4.01 -3.37 -20.22
CA THR A 78 4.85 -4.15 -19.30
C THR A 78 5.39 -3.27 -18.18
N MET A 79 5.86 -2.06 -18.51
CA MET A 79 6.22 -1.07 -17.49
C MET A 79 5.05 -0.79 -16.52
N ALA A 80 3.82 -0.66 -17.03
CA ALA A 80 2.66 -0.41 -16.17
C ALA A 80 2.47 -1.51 -15.12
N ILE A 81 2.58 -2.77 -15.53
CA ILE A 81 2.54 -3.91 -14.62
C ILE A 81 3.64 -3.80 -13.57
N TRP A 82 4.89 -3.55 -13.99
CA TRP A 82 6.03 -3.53 -13.07
C TRP A 82 5.93 -2.40 -12.05
N VAL A 83 5.65 -1.19 -12.51
CA VAL A 83 5.50 -0.01 -11.63
C VAL A 83 4.39 -0.25 -10.62
N VAL A 84 3.21 -0.70 -11.06
CA VAL A 84 2.08 -0.94 -10.16
C VAL A 84 2.36 -2.06 -9.19
N ARG A 85 3.00 -3.17 -9.59
CA ARG A 85 3.36 -4.24 -8.64
C ARG A 85 4.35 -3.76 -7.59
N VAL A 86 5.34 -2.95 -7.95
CA VAL A 86 6.25 -2.37 -6.96
C VAL A 86 5.49 -1.42 -6.01
N LEU A 87 4.58 -0.59 -6.52
CA LEU A 87 3.81 0.35 -5.71
C LEU A 87 2.74 -0.31 -4.83
N ASP A 88 1.97 -1.26 -5.36
CA ASP A 88 0.79 -1.86 -4.70
C ASP A 88 1.04 -3.29 -4.16
N GLY A 89 2.07 -4.00 -4.65
CA GLY A 89 2.56 -5.28 -4.10
C GLY A 89 1.71 -6.48 -4.48
N ALA A 90 0.64 -6.22 -5.23
CA ALA A 90 -0.28 -7.18 -5.76
C ALA A 90 -0.92 -6.61 -7.02
N ASP A 91 -1.58 -7.47 -7.77
CA ASP A 91 -2.30 -7.08 -8.97
C ASP A 91 -3.55 -6.26 -8.57
N PRO A 92 -3.85 -5.16 -9.28
CA PRO A 92 -5.09 -4.42 -9.06
C PRO A 92 -6.30 -5.24 -9.50
N PRO A 93 -7.51 -4.95 -8.96
CA PRO A 93 -8.72 -5.65 -9.37
C PRO A 93 -9.00 -5.46 -10.86
N ALA A 94 -9.65 -6.45 -11.48
CA ALA A 94 -10.06 -6.36 -12.87
C ALA A 94 -10.97 -5.14 -13.11
N VAL A 95 -10.82 -4.51 -14.27
CA VAL A 95 -11.65 -3.38 -14.70
C VAL A 95 -12.63 -3.82 -15.78
N THR A 96 -13.79 -3.18 -15.83
CA THR A 96 -14.83 -3.46 -16.85
C THR A 96 -14.77 -2.49 -18.02
N GLU A 97 -14.11 -1.36 -17.85
CA GLU A 97 -13.87 -0.34 -18.86
C GLU A 97 -12.47 0.27 -18.70
N SER A 98 -11.96 0.91 -19.75
CA SER A 98 -10.73 1.68 -19.70
C SER A 98 -11.00 3.13 -20.10
N ARG A 99 -10.27 4.06 -19.48
CA ARG A 99 -10.28 5.48 -19.86
C ARG A 99 -9.53 5.75 -21.15
N PHE A 100 -8.76 4.77 -21.65
CA PHE A 100 -7.95 4.89 -22.86
C PHE A 100 -8.59 4.10 -24.01
N ASP A 101 -8.83 4.77 -25.14
CA ASP A 101 -9.52 4.22 -26.31
C ASP A 101 -8.80 3.01 -26.95
N ASP A 102 -7.50 2.88 -26.71
CA ASP A 102 -6.61 1.84 -27.26
C ASP A 102 -6.27 0.72 -26.27
N VAL A 103 -6.96 0.66 -25.13
CA VAL A 103 -6.79 -0.38 -24.11
C VAL A 103 -8.06 -1.22 -24.01
N ASP A 104 -7.97 -2.51 -24.35
CA ASP A 104 -9.05 -3.46 -24.13
C ASP A 104 -9.16 -3.77 -22.63
N ALA A 105 -10.30 -3.45 -22.01
CA ALA A 105 -10.57 -3.68 -20.59
C ALA A 105 -10.42 -5.15 -20.16
N HIS A 106 -10.56 -6.10 -21.09
CA HIS A 106 -10.40 -7.55 -20.81
C HIS A 106 -8.94 -8.02 -20.94
N SER A 107 -8.03 -7.13 -21.33
CA SER A 107 -6.61 -7.45 -21.41
C SER A 107 -5.99 -7.50 -20.00
N LEU A 108 -4.95 -8.32 -19.84
CA LEU A 108 -4.22 -8.45 -18.58
C LEU A 108 -3.58 -7.12 -18.12
N HIS A 109 -3.29 -6.19 -19.04
CA HIS A 109 -2.64 -4.92 -18.71
C HIS A 109 -3.61 -3.79 -18.37
N ALA A 110 -4.90 -3.90 -18.71
CA ALA A 110 -5.87 -2.83 -18.47
C ALA A 110 -5.97 -2.42 -16.99
N PRO A 111 -6.07 -3.36 -16.02
CA PRO A 111 -6.12 -2.99 -14.60
C PRO A 111 -4.90 -2.18 -14.15
N PHE A 112 -3.71 -2.51 -14.63
CA PHE A 112 -2.47 -1.82 -14.27
C PHE A 112 -2.35 -0.45 -14.92
N ILE A 113 -2.81 -0.31 -16.17
CA ILE A 113 -2.83 0.97 -16.86
C ILE A 113 -3.82 1.93 -16.22
N GLU A 114 -5.03 1.46 -15.90
CA GLU A 114 -6.02 2.24 -15.15
C GLU A 114 -5.45 2.66 -13.80
N ARG A 115 -4.80 1.71 -13.10
CA ARG A 115 -4.18 1.99 -11.82
C ARG A 115 -3.07 3.05 -11.88
N LEU A 116 -2.23 3.03 -12.91
CA LEU A 116 -1.26 4.11 -13.14
C LEU A 116 -1.93 5.47 -13.36
N ALA A 117 -3.07 5.51 -14.03
CA ALA A 117 -3.78 6.74 -14.31
C ALA A 117 -4.50 7.27 -13.06
N GLU A 118 -5.07 6.38 -12.23
CA GLU A 118 -5.62 6.73 -10.90
C GLU A 118 -4.55 7.33 -9.99
N LEU A 119 -3.34 6.76 -10.01
CA LEU A 119 -2.19 7.26 -9.27
C LEU A 119 -1.61 8.55 -9.85
N GLY A 120 -2.17 9.10 -10.94
CA GLY A 120 -1.68 10.31 -11.61
C GLY A 120 -0.32 10.15 -12.28
N VAL A 121 0.17 8.92 -12.46
CA VAL A 121 1.48 8.64 -13.04
C VAL A 121 1.45 8.87 -14.56
N THR A 122 0.32 8.57 -15.21
CA THR A 122 0.13 8.73 -16.64
C THR A 122 -1.09 9.59 -16.96
N GLY A 123 -0.96 10.42 -17.99
CA GLY A 123 -2.08 11.09 -18.67
C GLY A 123 -2.36 10.51 -20.05
N GLY A 124 -1.77 9.36 -20.40
CA GLY A 124 -1.84 8.77 -21.73
C GLY A 124 -0.72 9.20 -22.67
N CYS A 125 -0.96 9.06 -23.98
CA CYS A 125 -0.11 9.46 -25.09
C CYS A 125 -0.88 10.40 -26.03
N GLY A 126 -0.15 11.20 -26.81
CA GLY A 126 -0.76 12.11 -27.79
C GLY A 126 -1.67 13.15 -27.13
N ASP A 127 -2.96 13.11 -27.47
CA ASP A 127 -4.01 13.98 -26.91
C ASP A 127 -4.58 13.48 -25.56
N GLY A 128 -4.04 12.38 -25.03
CA GLY A 128 -4.44 11.77 -23.76
C GLY A 128 -5.56 10.73 -23.89
N ARG A 129 -6.11 10.50 -25.10
CA ARG A 129 -7.14 9.47 -25.31
C ARG A 129 -6.59 8.06 -25.43
N GLY A 130 -5.33 7.89 -25.82
CA GLY A 130 -4.66 6.59 -25.86
C GLY A 130 -3.66 6.43 -24.72
N PHE A 131 -3.30 5.20 -24.39
CA PHE A 131 -2.16 4.86 -23.56
C PHE A 131 -0.93 4.47 -24.39
N CYS A 132 -1.12 4.02 -25.63
CA CYS A 132 -0.10 3.48 -26.52
C CYS A 132 0.62 2.24 -25.93
N PRO A 133 -0.08 1.16 -25.57
CA PRO A 133 0.45 0.06 -24.75
C PRO A 133 1.67 -0.66 -25.37
N ASP A 134 1.72 -0.79 -26.69
CA ASP A 134 2.78 -1.52 -27.41
C ASP A 134 4.00 -0.65 -27.78
N GLN A 135 3.99 0.64 -27.45
CA GLN A 135 5.14 1.51 -27.70
C GLN A 135 6.23 1.26 -26.66
N THR A 136 7.50 1.27 -27.10
CA THR A 136 8.66 1.24 -26.22
C THR A 136 8.75 2.51 -25.38
N VAL A 137 9.37 2.40 -24.21
CA VAL A 137 9.53 3.52 -23.27
C VAL A 137 10.92 4.12 -23.44
N SER A 138 11.00 5.36 -23.94
CA SER A 138 12.26 6.12 -23.94
C SER A 138 12.72 6.44 -22.52
N ARG A 139 14.02 6.66 -22.32
CA ARG A 139 14.58 7.06 -21.02
C ARG A 139 13.99 8.37 -20.49
N ALA A 140 13.66 9.32 -21.36
CA ALA A 140 12.94 10.54 -20.99
C ALA A 140 11.54 10.24 -20.42
N GLN A 141 10.79 9.34 -21.05
CA GLN A 141 9.47 8.93 -20.55
C GLN A 141 9.59 8.16 -19.23
N MET A 142 10.53 7.22 -19.14
CA MET A 142 10.83 6.49 -17.90
C MET A 142 11.08 7.46 -16.74
N ALA A 143 11.85 8.52 -16.96
CA ALA A 143 12.11 9.53 -15.93
C ALA A 143 10.83 10.18 -15.42
N VAL A 144 9.92 10.55 -16.32
CA VAL A 144 8.62 11.13 -15.95
C VAL A 144 7.74 10.12 -15.22
N PHE A 145 7.69 8.86 -15.67
CA PHE A 145 6.93 7.81 -14.98
C PHE A 145 7.41 7.62 -13.54
N LEU A 146 8.71 7.42 -13.33
CA LEU A 146 9.24 7.19 -11.98
C LEU A 146 9.15 8.42 -11.09
N THR A 147 9.38 9.62 -11.65
CA THR A 147 9.21 10.87 -10.90
C THR A 147 7.80 11.01 -10.35
N ARG A 148 6.78 10.69 -11.14
CA ARG A 148 5.38 10.77 -10.71
C ARG A 148 5.00 9.61 -9.79
N ALA A 149 5.38 8.38 -10.15
CA ALA A 149 5.11 7.17 -9.38
C ALA A 149 5.61 7.27 -7.93
N TYR A 150 6.79 7.86 -7.75
CA TYR A 150 7.41 8.03 -6.45
C TYR A 150 7.30 9.45 -5.90
N GLY A 151 6.62 10.38 -6.56
CA GLY A 151 6.49 11.77 -6.08
C GLY A 151 7.85 12.41 -5.76
N LEU A 152 8.86 12.18 -6.62
CA LEU A 152 10.24 12.55 -6.33
C LEU A 152 10.38 14.06 -6.13
N PRO A 153 11.22 14.51 -5.17
CA PRO A 153 11.43 15.92 -4.92
C PRO A 153 12.01 16.61 -6.16
N ALA A 154 11.72 17.90 -6.32
CA ALA A 154 12.27 18.68 -7.43
C ALA A 154 13.81 18.74 -7.33
N GLY A 155 14.49 18.33 -8.40
CA GLY A 155 15.92 18.57 -8.58
C GLY A 155 16.18 19.96 -9.15
N THR A 156 17.38 20.49 -8.92
CA THR A 156 17.78 21.84 -9.39
C THR A 156 18.64 21.84 -10.64
N ASP A 157 19.36 20.75 -10.91
CA ASP A 157 20.21 20.58 -12.08
C ASP A 157 20.22 19.10 -12.51
N PRO A 158 19.92 18.77 -13.79
CA PRO A 158 20.00 17.41 -14.26
C PRO A 158 21.45 16.88 -14.30
N GLY A 159 22.46 17.75 -14.41
CA GLY A 159 23.88 17.35 -14.40
C GLY A 159 24.35 16.58 -15.64
N PHE A 160 23.53 16.49 -16.69
CA PHE A 160 23.83 15.74 -17.92
C PHE A 160 23.90 16.68 -19.14
N VAL A 161 24.92 16.50 -19.98
CA VAL A 161 25.23 17.44 -21.09
C VAL A 161 24.21 17.44 -22.23
N ASP A 162 23.39 16.39 -22.32
CA ASP A 162 22.38 16.16 -23.35
C ASP A 162 20.95 16.42 -22.85
N VAL A 163 20.79 17.01 -21.66
CA VAL A 163 19.50 17.41 -21.10
C VAL A 163 19.42 18.94 -21.11
N ALA A 164 18.74 19.48 -22.12
CA ALA A 164 18.44 20.91 -22.16
C ALA A 164 17.49 21.28 -21.00
N GLY A 165 17.77 22.40 -20.32
CA GLY A 165 17.01 22.80 -19.12
C GLY A 165 15.53 23.10 -19.38
N ASP A 166 15.13 23.38 -20.62
CA ASP A 166 13.76 23.61 -21.05
C ASP A 166 13.10 22.37 -21.68
N ALA A 167 13.78 21.22 -21.71
CA ALA A 167 13.18 19.98 -22.19
C ALA A 167 12.04 19.53 -21.27
N TRP A 168 10.97 18.96 -21.85
CA TRP A 168 9.78 18.53 -21.12
C TRP A 168 10.05 17.48 -20.03
N TYR A 169 11.18 16.77 -20.12
CA TYR A 169 11.64 15.78 -19.15
C TYR A 169 12.74 16.29 -18.21
N ALA A 170 13.26 17.50 -18.38
CA ALA A 170 14.44 17.99 -17.65
C ALA A 170 14.23 17.98 -16.13
N ALA A 171 13.04 18.41 -15.67
CA ALA A 171 12.68 18.39 -14.26
C ALA A 171 12.68 16.96 -13.70
N ALA A 172 12.10 16.00 -14.43
CA ALA A 172 12.05 14.61 -14.02
C ALA A 172 13.44 13.96 -13.97
N VAL A 173 14.31 14.28 -14.93
CA VAL A 173 15.72 13.81 -14.90
C VAL A 173 16.46 14.41 -13.70
N SER A 174 16.23 15.69 -13.41
CA SER A 174 16.82 16.36 -12.24
C SER A 174 16.35 15.71 -10.94
N SER A 175 15.07 15.36 -10.83
CA SER A 175 14.52 14.62 -9.69
C SER A 175 15.17 13.25 -9.52
N LEU A 176 15.29 12.47 -10.61
CA LEU A 176 15.98 11.17 -10.53
C LEU A 176 17.44 11.30 -10.10
N ALA A 177 18.16 12.30 -10.60
CA ALA A 177 19.57 12.53 -10.26
C ALA A 177 19.71 12.94 -8.79
N ALA A 178 18.89 13.88 -8.31
CA ALA A 178 18.87 14.33 -6.93
C ALA A 178 18.50 13.20 -5.94
N SER A 179 17.63 12.28 -6.37
CA SER A 179 17.23 11.11 -5.59
C SER A 179 18.18 9.91 -5.74
N GLY A 180 19.26 10.02 -6.51
CA GLY A 180 20.24 8.94 -6.71
C GLY A 180 19.72 7.75 -7.52
N VAL A 181 18.60 7.90 -8.22
CA VAL A 181 17.99 6.83 -9.04
C VAL A 181 18.76 6.65 -10.34
N THR A 182 19.35 7.72 -10.88
CA THR A 182 20.16 7.70 -12.11
C THR A 182 21.57 8.24 -11.88
N GLY A 183 22.54 7.62 -12.58
CA GLY A 183 23.91 8.13 -12.73
C GLY A 183 24.26 8.48 -14.18
N GLY A 184 23.26 8.55 -15.07
CA GLY A 184 23.46 8.80 -16.51
C GLY A 184 23.62 7.54 -17.34
N CYS A 185 24.18 7.71 -18.54
CA CYS A 185 24.53 6.66 -19.51
C CYS A 185 26.02 6.75 -19.86
N GLY A 186 26.59 5.65 -20.38
CA GLY A 186 28.00 5.62 -20.80
C GLY A 186 28.96 5.90 -19.64
N ASP A 187 29.74 6.97 -19.75
CA ASP A 187 30.68 7.45 -18.72
C ASP A 187 30.01 8.32 -17.63
N GLY A 188 28.69 8.49 -17.70
CA GLY A 188 27.89 9.28 -16.76
C GLY A 188 27.75 10.75 -17.14
N THR A 189 28.34 11.20 -18.26
CA THR A 189 28.23 12.60 -18.71
C THR A 189 26.89 12.92 -19.39
N GLY A 190 26.25 11.94 -20.00
CA GLY A 190 24.93 12.06 -20.64
C GLY A 190 23.84 11.30 -19.91
N PHE A 191 22.58 11.63 -20.20
CA PHE A 191 21.40 10.90 -19.76
C PHE A 191 20.86 9.96 -20.84
N CYS A 192 21.14 10.23 -22.13
CA CYS A 192 20.61 9.51 -23.29
C CYS A 192 19.07 9.50 -23.36
N PRO A 193 18.39 10.67 -23.35
CA PRO A 193 16.94 10.75 -23.16
C PRO A 193 16.09 10.09 -24.26
N GLN A 194 16.63 9.98 -25.48
CA GLN A 194 15.91 9.45 -26.64
C GLN A 194 16.07 7.94 -26.83
N ASP A 195 16.99 7.31 -26.09
CA ASP A 195 17.21 5.87 -26.20
C ASP A 195 16.05 5.11 -25.55
N ASP A 196 15.71 3.96 -26.12
CA ASP A 196 14.77 3.03 -25.50
C ASP A 196 15.34 2.49 -24.18
N THR A 197 14.47 2.39 -23.17
CA THR A 197 14.82 1.81 -21.88
C THR A 197 14.75 0.29 -21.98
N SER A 198 15.85 -0.40 -21.71
CA SER A 198 15.82 -1.86 -21.66
C SER A 198 15.11 -2.38 -20.39
N ARG A 199 14.67 -3.64 -20.41
CA ARG A 199 14.08 -4.31 -19.26
C ARG A 199 15.01 -4.35 -18.05
N ALA A 200 16.30 -4.61 -18.26
CA ALA A 200 17.32 -4.52 -17.20
C ALA A 200 17.46 -3.10 -16.63
N GLN A 201 17.43 -2.08 -17.48
CA GLN A 201 17.48 -0.69 -17.04
C GLN A 201 16.24 -0.33 -16.22
N MET A 202 15.03 -0.68 -16.68
CA MET A 202 13.80 -0.42 -15.95
C MET A 202 13.81 -1.09 -14.57
N ALA A 203 14.19 -2.37 -14.47
CA ALA A 203 14.31 -3.07 -13.19
C ALA A 203 15.32 -2.38 -12.26
N THR A 204 16.44 -1.92 -12.80
CA THR A 204 17.46 -1.18 -12.02
C THR A 204 16.92 0.15 -11.51
N PHE A 205 16.20 0.91 -12.33
CA PHE A 205 15.62 2.18 -11.92
C PHE A 205 14.51 2.00 -10.88
N LEU A 206 13.63 1.01 -11.06
CA LEU A 206 12.59 0.67 -10.09
C LEU A 206 13.19 0.26 -8.75
N HIS A 207 14.17 -0.65 -8.75
CA HIS A 207 14.82 -1.10 -7.53
C HIS A 207 15.50 0.05 -6.78
N ARG A 208 16.16 0.98 -7.49
CA ARG A 208 16.75 2.17 -6.87
C ARG A 208 15.70 3.13 -6.33
N ALA A 209 14.61 3.34 -7.07
CA ALA A 209 13.51 4.20 -6.64
C ALA A 209 12.79 3.64 -5.41
N GLU A 210 12.61 2.32 -5.34
CA GLU A 210 12.05 1.64 -4.16
C GLU A 210 12.94 1.78 -2.92
N ASN A 211 14.27 1.78 -3.10
CA ASN A 211 15.24 1.80 -2.01
C ASN A 211 15.85 3.19 -1.75
N MET A 212 15.16 4.27 -2.14
CA MET A 212 15.64 5.62 -1.85
C MET A 212 15.56 5.93 -0.36
N ALA A 213 16.62 6.54 0.17
CA ALA A 213 16.52 7.19 1.47
C ALA A 213 15.66 8.47 1.35
N PRO A 214 14.79 8.77 2.33
CA PRO A 214 14.11 10.06 2.38
C PRO A 214 15.15 11.20 2.32
N THR A 215 14.94 12.16 1.43
CA THR A 215 15.82 13.33 1.27
C THR A 215 15.52 14.42 2.30
N GLU A 216 14.45 14.25 3.07
CA GLU A 216 14.01 15.13 4.13
C GLU A 216 13.26 14.36 5.23
N LYS A 217 13.03 15.03 6.36
CA LYS A 217 12.21 14.52 7.46
C LYS A 217 10.77 14.34 7.01
N ALA A 218 10.29 13.11 7.06
CA ALA A 218 8.98 12.75 6.56
C ALA A 218 8.33 11.66 7.44
N VAL A 219 7.02 11.57 7.32
CA VAL A 219 6.25 10.42 7.80
C VAL A 219 6.45 9.29 6.79
N ARG A 220 6.92 8.14 7.28
CA ARG A 220 7.04 6.89 6.51
C ARG A 220 5.89 5.97 6.89
N VAL A 221 5.22 5.41 5.90
CA VAL A 221 4.07 4.53 6.11
C VAL A 221 4.44 3.14 5.61
N LEU A 222 4.33 2.13 6.47
CA LEU A 222 4.76 0.77 6.17
C LEU A 222 3.56 -0.18 6.24
N TYR A 223 3.29 -0.90 5.16
CA TYR A 223 2.39 -2.05 5.16
C TYR A 223 3.22 -3.31 5.37
N VAL A 224 2.94 -4.01 6.47
CA VAL A 224 3.75 -5.13 6.92
C VAL A 224 2.93 -6.41 6.86
N VAL A 225 3.44 -7.45 6.21
CA VAL A 225 2.79 -8.77 6.13
C VAL A 225 3.66 -9.85 6.77
N PRO A 226 3.09 -10.77 7.57
CA PRO A 226 3.76 -11.98 8.00
C PRO A 226 4.18 -12.88 6.83
N ALA A 227 5.11 -13.81 7.08
CA ALA A 227 5.68 -14.69 6.06
C ALA A 227 4.63 -15.57 5.34
N ASP A 228 3.54 -15.90 6.01
CA ASP A 228 2.45 -16.76 5.55
C ASP A 228 1.22 -16.01 5.00
N ARG A 229 1.32 -14.68 4.86
CA ARG A 229 0.27 -13.84 4.24
C ARG A 229 0.80 -13.21 2.96
N GLU A 230 -0.12 -12.82 2.07
CA GLU A 230 0.23 -12.08 0.86
C GLU A 230 -0.14 -10.61 1.01
N PHE A 231 0.61 -9.73 0.35
CA PHE A 231 0.21 -8.33 0.23
C PHE A 231 -1.12 -8.25 -0.51
N ARG A 232 -2.05 -7.44 0.01
CA ARG A 232 -3.29 -7.14 -0.69
C ARG A 232 -3.25 -5.74 -1.29
N SER A 233 -3.67 -5.63 -2.56
CA SER A 233 -3.72 -4.35 -3.27
C SER A 233 -4.77 -3.41 -2.68
N ASP A 234 -5.90 -3.94 -2.23
CA ASP A 234 -6.94 -3.15 -1.55
C ASP A 234 -6.45 -2.51 -0.24
N TYR A 235 -5.65 -3.21 0.57
CA TYR A 235 -5.03 -2.68 1.79
C TYR A 235 -4.01 -1.60 1.48
N SER A 236 -3.10 -1.83 0.53
CA SER A 236 -2.13 -0.81 0.09
C SER A 236 -2.84 0.47 -0.38
N GLN A 237 -3.91 0.31 -1.16
CA GLN A 237 -4.74 1.41 -1.62
C GLN A 237 -5.47 2.12 -0.46
N ALA A 238 -6.04 1.37 0.48
CA ALA A 238 -6.76 1.92 1.62
C ALA A 238 -5.83 2.74 2.54
N ILE A 239 -4.63 2.22 2.83
CA ILE A 239 -3.60 2.93 3.60
C ILE A 239 -3.22 4.23 2.90
N ARG A 240 -2.95 4.20 1.59
CA ARG A 240 -2.58 5.39 0.82
C ARG A 240 -3.67 6.45 0.90
N ARG A 241 -4.92 6.09 0.61
CA ARG A 241 -6.05 7.01 0.64
C ARG A 241 -6.24 7.63 2.03
N ALA A 242 -6.20 6.80 3.07
CA ALA A 242 -6.32 7.27 4.46
C ALA A 242 -5.19 8.26 4.80
N THR A 243 -3.94 7.90 4.48
CA THR A 243 -2.76 8.72 4.75
C THR A 243 -2.82 10.06 4.02
N GLU A 244 -3.13 10.06 2.73
CA GLU A 244 -3.27 11.28 1.92
C GLU A 244 -4.43 12.14 2.42
N HIS A 245 -5.53 11.53 2.89
CA HIS A 245 -6.66 12.28 3.43
C HIS A 245 -6.33 12.93 4.78
N VAL A 246 -5.65 12.21 5.68
CA VAL A 246 -5.14 12.76 6.94
C VAL A 246 -4.18 13.92 6.64
N ARG A 247 -3.29 13.76 5.66
CA ARG A 247 -2.36 14.83 5.25
C ARG A 247 -3.09 16.07 4.75
N TRP A 248 -4.11 15.90 3.91
CA TRP A 248 -4.97 16.99 3.46
C TRP A 248 -5.70 17.66 4.63
N TRP A 249 -6.29 16.88 5.53
CA TRP A 249 -7.05 17.41 6.67
C TRP A 249 -6.15 18.23 7.62
N TYR A 250 -4.95 17.72 7.93
CA TYR A 250 -3.95 18.46 8.71
C TYR A 250 -3.58 19.78 8.02
N GLN A 251 -3.50 19.79 6.68
CA GLN A 251 -3.24 21.02 5.91
C GLN A 251 -4.32 22.08 6.13
N GLN A 252 -5.59 21.67 6.20
CA GLN A 252 -6.71 22.58 6.47
C GLN A 252 -6.66 23.13 7.90
N GLN A 253 -6.29 22.31 8.88
CA GLN A 253 -6.21 22.72 10.29
C GLN A 253 -5.01 23.65 10.58
N LEU A 254 -3.99 23.65 9.72
CA LEU A 254 -2.71 24.31 9.93
C LEU A 254 -2.41 25.39 8.87
N ASP A 255 -3.43 25.96 8.23
CA ASP A 255 -3.30 27.10 7.31
C ASP A 255 -2.33 26.82 6.13
N GLY A 256 -2.37 25.63 5.53
CA GLY A 256 -1.54 25.27 4.39
C GLY A 256 -0.28 24.46 4.73
N LEU A 257 0.08 24.37 6.02
CA LEU A 257 1.17 23.53 6.50
C LEU A 257 0.70 22.09 6.75
N THR A 258 1.46 21.08 6.37
CA THR A 258 1.15 19.67 6.71
C THR A 258 2.42 18.84 6.77
N PHE A 259 2.31 17.58 7.18
CA PHE A 259 3.46 16.68 7.21
C PHE A 259 3.92 16.29 5.81
N SER A 260 5.23 16.07 5.68
CA SER A 260 5.83 15.50 4.46
C SER A 260 5.70 13.98 4.48
N LEU A 261 5.45 13.36 3.33
CA LEU A 261 5.36 11.90 3.19
C LEU A 261 6.59 11.38 2.44
N ALA A 262 7.19 10.31 2.95
CA ALA A 262 8.11 9.52 2.16
C ALA A 262 7.31 8.70 1.14
N SER A 263 7.96 8.32 0.05
CA SER A 263 7.33 7.57 -1.03
C SER A 263 8.17 6.34 -1.37
N PRO A 264 7.56 5.19 -1.66
CA PRO A 264 6.12 4.97 -1.87
C PRO A 264 5.27 5.01 -0.59
N VAL A 265 3.95 5.15 -0.73
CA VAL A 265 2.97 5.08 0.37
C VAL A 265 1.93 4.00 0.07
N PRO A 266 1.83 2.92 0.85
CA PRO A 266 2.81 2.50 1.85
C PRO A 266 4.08 1.92 1.19
N GLU A 267 5.19 2.01 1.91
CA GLU A 267 6.32 1.11 1.75
C GLU A 267 5.91 -0.31 2.17
N LYS A 268 6.61 -1.33 1.68
CA LYS A 268 6.23 -2.73 1.95
C LYS A 268 7.30 -3.47 2.73
N CYS A 269 6.85 -4.31 3.65
CA CYS A 269 7.70 -5.19 4.40
C CYS A 269 7.07 -6.57 4.57
N ARG A 270 7.81 -7.62 4.20
CA ARG A 270 7.48 -9.00 4.58
C ARG A 270 8.35 -9.39 5.77
N MET A 271 7.71 -9.77 6.87
CA MET A 271 8.40 -10.27 8.05
C MET A 271 8.70 -11.76 7.92
N GLU A 272 9.71 -12.24 8.65
CA GLU A 272 10.25 -13.60 8.51
C GLU A 272 9.38 -14.71 9.15
N GLN A 273 8.55 -14.37 10.15
CA GLN A 273 7.76 -15.35 10.89
C GLN A 273 6.30 -15.40 10.41
N PRO A 274 5.57 -16.51 10.65
CA PRO A 274 4.15 -16.58 10.33
C PRO A 274 3.30 -15.70 11.27
N HIS A 275 2.07 -15.43 10.86
CA HIS A 275 1.10 -14.58 11.55
C HIS A 275 0.98 -14.88 13.04
N ASP A 276 0.82 -16.16 13.41
CA ASP A 276 0.56 -16.58 14.78
C ASP A 276 1.72 -16.25 15.73
N PHE A 277 2.95 -16.11 15.20
CA PHE A 277 4.07 -15.61 15.98
C PHE A 277 3.85 -14.14 16.39
N TYR A 278 3.35 -13.30 15.50
CA TYR A 278 3.14 -11.88 15.77
C TYR A 278 1.83 -11.58 16.50
N ALA A 279 0.85 -12.48 16.48
CA ALA A 279 -0.47 -12.28 17.10
C ALA A 279 -0.45 -12.15 18.64
N ARG A 280 0.67 -12.49 19.30
CA ARG A 280 0.90 -12.37 20.75
C ARG A 280 2.14 -11.54 21.02
N TYR A 281 2.13 -10.69 22.06
CA TYR A 281 3.20 -9.69 22.28
C TYR A 281 3.46 -8.88 21.00
N SER A 282 2.34 -8.47 20.38
CA SER A 282 2.32 -8.01 19.01
C SER A 282 3.12 -6.74 18.83
N TRP A 283 3.17 -5.85 19.84
CA TRP A 283 3.93 -4.62 19.72
C TRP A 283 5.43 -4.89 19.58
N GLU A 284 6.04 -5.62 20.53
CA GLU A 284 7.48 -5.89 20.48
C GLU A 284 7.83 -6.80 19.30
N ARG A 285 7.04 -7.84 19.04
CA ARG A 285 7.37 -8.78 17.96
C ARG A 285 7.25 -8.16 16.58
N VAL A 286 6.22 -7.33 16.34
CA VAL A 286 6.14 -6.59 15.07
C VAL A 286 7.28 -5.58 14.99
N PHE A 287 7.56 -4.83 16.06
CA PHE A 287 8.66 -3.86 16.08
C PHE A 287 10.01 -4.50 15.76
N ASP A 288 10.30 -5.69 16.30
CA ASP A 288 11.52 -6.44 16.00
C ASP A 288 11.47 -7.04 14.59
N GLY A 289 10.32 -7.58 14.17
CA GLY A 289 10.13 -8.21 12.86
C GLY A 289 10.33 -7.25 11.69
N VAL A 290 9.89 -5.99 11.82
CA VAL A 290 10.07 -4.97 10.78
C VAL A 290 11.51 -4.52 10.60
N GLN A 291 12.40 -4.74 11.57
CA GLN A 291 13.80 -4.29 11.47
C GLN A 291 14.56 -4.95 10.32
N HIS A 292 14.11 -6.13 9.86
CA HIS A 292 14.72 -6.84 8.73
C HIS A 292 14.61 -6.06 7.41
N CYS A 293 13.51 -5.35 7.21
CA CYS A 293 13.13 -4.71 5.95
C CYS A 293 13.12 -3.18 6.04
N ALA A 294 12.96 -2.62 7.24
CA ALA A 294 12.82 -1.19 7.48
C ALA A 294 13.51 -0.82 8.79
N PRO A 295 14.37 0.21 8.83
CA PRO A 295 15.08 0.62 10.03
C PRO A 295 14.17 1.43 10.96
N VAL A 296 13.11 0.80 11.46
CA VAL A 296 12.09 1.45 12.31
C VAL A 296 12.72 1.78 13.65
N GLN A 297 12.64 3.04 14.06
CA GLN A 297 13.18 3.49 15.34
C GLN A 297 12.14 4.35 16.04
N GLY A 298 11.83 4.00 17.29
CA GLY A 298 10.76 4.66 18.04
C GLY A 298 11.08 6.07 18.56
N TYR A 299 12.33 6.54 18.56
CA TYR A 299 12.70 7.84 19.15
C TYR A 299 13.75 8.60 18.34
N THR A 300 13.52 8.82 17.05
CA THR A 300 14.44 9.65 16.25
C THR A 300 13.85 11.01 15.92
N SER A 301 14.72 12.00 15.75
CA SER A 301 14.36 13.33 15.25
C SER A 301 14.11 13.39 13.75
N GLU A 302 14.32 12.28 13.02
CA GLU A 302 14.47 12.27 11.56
C GLU A 302 13.29 11.65 10.82
N THR A 303 12.58 10.71 11.46
CA THR A 303 11.46 9.98 10.83
C THR A 303 10.33 9.78 11.83
N VAL A 304 9.09 9.93 11.35
CA VAL A 304 7.89 9.44 12.05
C VAL A 304 7.38 8.22 11.30
N TRP A 305 7.08 7.14 12.02
CA TRP A 305 6.62 5.89 11.43
C TRP A 305 5.12 5.67 11.67
N VAL A 306 4.42 5.29 10.61
CA VAL A 306 3.08 4.70 10.66
C VAL A 306 3.21 3.29 10.15
N ILE A 307 2.86 2.30 10.96
CA ILE A 307 3.01 0.89 10.59
C ILE A 307 1.64 0.22 10.63
N TYR A 308 1.27 -0.40 9.53
CA TYR A 308 0.09 -1.23 9.38
C TYR A 308 0.50 -2.70 9.27
N PRO A 309 0.69 -3.42 10.39
CA PRO A 309 0.86 -4.86 10.33
C PRO A 309 -0.45 -5.59 10.03
N ASP A 310 -0.42 -6.47 9.04
CA ASP A 310 -1.44 -7.49 8.74
C ASP A 310 -1.38 -8.63 9.77
N VAL A 311 -1.51 -8.23 11.03
CA VAL A 311 -1.46 -9.09 12.21
C VAL A 311 -2.74 -8.86 12.99
N LYS A 312 -3.52 -9.92 13.11
CA LYS A 312 -4.70 -9.97 13.95
C LYS A 312 -4.26 -10.35 15.35
N THR A 313 -4.37 -9.44 16.32
CA THR A 313 -3.99 -9.76 17.69
C THR A 313 -4.93 -10.81 18.28
N GLU A 314 -4.37 -11.75 19.03
CA GLU A 314 -5.21 -12.62 19.85
C GLU A 314 -5.93 -11.80 20.92
N CYS A 315 -7.15 -12.21 21.23
CA CYS A 315 -7.94 -11.59 22.27
C CYS A 315 -7.60 -12.17 23.64
N SER A 316 -7.59 -11.31 24.66
CA SER A 316 -7.35 -11.77 26.03
C SER A 316 -8.39 -12.85 26.40
N PRO A 317 -8.03 -13.91 27.13
CA PRO A 317 -8.96 -14.91 27.64
C PRO A 317 -10.11 -14.32 28.49
N THR A 318 -9.99 -13.06 28.91
CA THR A 318 -11.02 -12.30 29.65
C THR A 318 -12.02 -11.58 28.76
N GLY A 319 -11.87 -11.62 27.43
CA GLY A 319 -12.71 -10.89 26.47
C GLY A 319 -12.44 -9.39 26.40
N SER A 320 -11.53 -8.86 27.23
CA SER A 320 -11.12 -7.45 27.19
C SER A 320 -10.10 -7.21 26.07
N ALA A 321 -10.15 -6.04 25.43
CA ALA A 321 -8.94 -5.48 24.80
C ALA A 321 -7.87 -5.43 25.90
N GLY A 322 -6.85 -6.29 25.81
CA GLY A 322 -5.82 -6.38 26.83
C GLY A 322 -5.19 -5.00 27.06
N ASP A 323 -4.81 -4.71 28.31
CA ASP A 323 -4.08 -3.46 28.61
C ASP A 323 -2.58 -3.56 28.25
N GLY A 324 -2.22 -4.58 27.45
CA GLY A 324 -0.85 -4.95 27.07
C GLY A 324 -0.04 -5.62 28.18
N ARG A 325 -0.54 -5.76 29.42
CA ARG A 325 0.22 -6.43 30.49
C ARG A 325 0.11 -7.95 30.46
N ASP A 326 -0.82 -8.49 29.69
CA ASP A 326 -1.07 -9.92 29.51
C ASP A 326 -0.59 -10.47 28.14
N GLY A 327 -0.02 -9.62 27.28
CA GLY A 327 0.50 -9.99 25.95
C GLY A 327 -0.55 -10.02 24.83
N TYR A 328 -1.76 -9.49 25.07
CA TYR A 328 -2.89 -9.47 24.14
C TYR A 328 -3.29 -8.02 23.77
N GLY A 329 -3.74 -7.80 22.52
CA GLY A 329 -4.38 -6.54 22.09
C GLY A 329 -3.48 -5.29 22.04
N GLU A 330 -2.19 -5.43 21.74
CA GLU A 330 -1.22 -4.32 21.88
C GLU A 330 -1.05 -3.42 20.64
N LEU A 331 -1.73 -3.71 19.52
CA LEU A 331 -1.72 -2.87 18.32
C LEU A 331 -2.87 -1.85 18.34
N GLY A 332 -2.72 -0.75 17.61
CA GLY A 332 -3.68 0.37 17.63
C GLY A 332 -3.29 1.48 18.60
N ARG A 333 -1.99 1.80 18.70
CA ARG A 333 -1.46 2.87 19.56
C ARG A 333 -0.34 3.65 18.89
N GLY A 334 -0.26 4.93 19.21
CA GLY A 334 0.77 5.87 18.86
C GLY A 334 1.55 6.32 20.09
N GLY A 335 2.87 6.41 19.94
CA GLY A 335 3.76 7.10 20.85
C GLY A 335 4.66 8.05 20.06
N PRO A 336 5.50 8.86 20.71
CA PRO A 336 6.40 9.78 20.02
C PRO A 336 7.16 9.06 18.91
N GLY A 337 7.11 9.55 17.67
CA GLY A 337 7.85 9.00 16.53
C GLY A 337 7.31 7.71 15.89
N LEU A 338 6.33 7.02 16.48
CA LEU A 338 5.83 5.74 15.96
C LEU A 338 4.36 5.49 16.33
N THR A 339 3.56 5.10 15.34
CA THR A 339 2.26 4.47 15.54
C THR A 339 2.17 3.12 14.84
N MET A 340 1.50 2.16 15.47
CA MET A 340 1.13 0.87 14.88
C MET A 340 -0.38 0.68 14.92
N LEU A 341 -0.97 0.36 13.76
CA LEU A 341 -2.41 0.19 13.54
C LEU A 341 -2.65 -1.20 12.96
N GLY A 342 -3.33 -2.09 13.71
CA GLY A 342 -3.34 -3.53 13.42
C GLY A 342 -4.15 -3.93 12.18
N ALA A 343 -4.32 -5.25 11.99
CA ALA A 343 -5.16 -5.78 10.90
C ALA A 343 -6.60 -5.26 10.95
N ASP A 344 -7.05 -4.84 12.12
CA ASP A 344 -8.39 -4.30 12.34
C ASP A 344 -8.58 -2.95 11.67
N ASP A 345 -7.57 -2.08 11.76
CA ASP A 345 -7.56 -0.81 11.06
C ASP A 345 -7.43 -1.02 9.54
N LEU A 346 -6.67 -2.03 9.10
CA LEU A 346 -6.60 -2.41 7.69
C LEU A 346 -7.96 -2.86 7.14
N GLU A 347 -8.62 -3.80 7.83
CA GLU A 347 -9.95 -4.29 7.50
C GLU A 347 -10.95 -3.13 7.48
N GLY A 348 -10.94 -2.26 8.48
CA GLY A 348 -11.82 -1.11 8.57
C GLY A 348 -11.62 -0.04 7.49
N LEU A 349 -10.36 0.18 7.06
CA LEU A 349 -10.03 1.08 5.96
C LEU A 349 -10.38 0.52 4.58
N ALA A 350 -10.31 -0.80 4.41
CA ALA A 350 -10.60 -1.47 3.14
C ALA A 350 -12.09 -1.81 2.98
N GLU A 351 -12.77 -2.23 4.05
CA GLU A 351 -14.15 -2.73 4.08
C GLU A 351 -14.89 -2.32 5.38
N PRO A 352 -15.41 -1.08 5.48
CA PRO A 352 -16.07 -0.59 6.68
C PRO A 352 -17.38 -1.35 6.94
N GLY A 353 -17.55 -1.85 8.17
CA GLY A 353 -18.82 -2.41 8.65
C GLY A 353 -18.91 -3.95 8.72
N ASN A 354 -17.82 -4.70 8.53
CA ASN A 354 -17.82 -6.16 8.70
C ASN A 354 -16.68 -6.65 9.60
N TYR A 355 -16.41 -5.91 10.68
CA TYR A 355 -15.28 -6.15 11.55
C TYR A 355 -15.70 -6.82 12.87
N LEU A 356 -15.09 -7.97 13.21
CA LEU A 356 -15.31 -8.67 14.48
C LEU A 356 -14.11 -8.43 15.41
N TYR A 357 -14.28 -7.57 16.42
CA TYR A 357 -13.31 -7.45 17.51
C TYR A 357 -13.55 -8.57 18.50
N CYS A 358 -12.60 -9.50 18.64
CA CYS A 358 -12.66 -10.52 19.70
C CYS A 358 -13.94 -11.35 19.79
N GLY A 359 -14.62 -11.57 18.66
CA GLY A 359 -15.86 -12.33 18.62
C GLY A 359 -17.08 -11.59 19.18
N GLU A 360 -16.93 -10.33 19.62
CA GLU A 360 -18.05 -9.42 19.77
C GLU A 360 -18.47 -8.95 18.37
N GLY A 361 -19.78 -8.81 18.17
CA GLY A 361 -20.43 -8.62 16.87
C GLY A 361 -19.89 -7.45 16.03
N PRO A 362 -20.41 -7.23 14.81
CA PRO A 362 -19.85 -6.25 13.88
C PRO A 362 -19.71 -4.90 14.57
N TYR A 363 -18.46 -4.46 14.81
CA TYR A 363 -18.21 -3.17 15.43
C TYR A 363 -18.62 -2.10 14.41
N PRO A 364 -19.64 -1.28 14.68
CA PRO A 364 -20.11 -0.34 13.70
C PRO A 364 -19.15 0.86 13.73
N GLY A 365 -18.19 0.88 12.80
CA GLY A 365 -17.25 1.99 12.57
C GLY A 365 -17.40 2.55 11.17
N SER A 366 -17.64 3.87 11.00
CA SER A 366 -17.52 4.50 9.68
C SER A 366 -16.08 4.46 9.19
N LEU A 367 -15.90 4.58 7.87
CA LEU A 367 -14.60 4.88 7.29
C LEU A 367 -13.95 6.11 7.94
N GLY A 368 -14.75 7.14 8.27
CA GLY A 368 -14.32 8.32 9.03
C GLY A 368 -13.64 7.96 10.34
N ARG A 369 -14.21 7.06 11.15
CA ARG A 369 -13.59 6.58 12.40
C ARG A 369 -12.22 5.94 12.17
N TRP A 370 -12.03 5.13 11.12
CA TRP A 370 -10.77 4.45 10.85
C TRP A 370 -9.68 5.42 10.36
N ILE A 371 -10.05 6.37 9.49
CA ILE A 371 -9.15 7.46 9.07
C ILE A 371 -8.83 8.38 10.26
N GLY A 372 -9.82 8.63 11.11
CA GLY A 372 -9.67 9.38 12.35
C GLY A 372 -8.69 8.71 13.32
N SER A 373 -8.76 7.40 13.50
CA SER A 373 -7.79 6.66 14.32
C SER A 373 -6.37 6.84 13.81
N LEU A 374 -6.14 6.74 12.50
CA LEU A 374 -4.84 7.11 11.92
C LEU A 374 -4.46 8.55 12.26
N ALA A 375 -5.37 9.51 12.08
CA ALA A 375 -5.11 10.92 12.35
C ALA A 375 -4.73 11.20 13.82
N HIS A 376 -5.40 10.53 14.76
CA HIS A 376 -5.15 10.63 16.20
C HIS A 376 -3.81 10.04 16.59
N GLU A 377 -3.55 8.78 16.20
CA GLU A 377 -2.31 8.10 16.60
C GLU A 377 -1.08 8.70 15.90
N LEU A 378 -1.23 9.20 14.66
CA LEU A 378 -0.21 10.01 14.01
C LEU A 378 0.02 11.33 14.75
N GLY A 379 -1.03 11.93 15.33
CA GLY A 379 -0.92 13.10 16.19
C GLY A 379 0.01 12.85 17.37
N HIS A 380 -0.16 11.72 18.06
CA HIS A 380 0.78 11.27 19.11
C HIS A 380 2.20 11.08 18.59
N ALA A 381 2.35 10.45 17.42
CA ALA A 381 3.65 10.26 16.79
C ALA A 381 4.33 11.59 16.39
N LEU A 382 3.55 12.63 16.09
CA LEU A 382 4.01 13.99 15.84
C LEU A 382 4.22 14.82 17.12
N GLY A 383 4.01 14.23 18.30
CA GLY A 383 4.29 14.84 19.61
C GLY A 383 3.09 15.50 20.29
N LEU A 384 1.87 15.25 19.81
CA LEU A 384 0.66 15.67 20.51
C LEU A 384 0.34 14.75 21.69
N VAL A 385 -0.40 15.28 22.66
CA VAL A 385 -0.91 14.57 23.83
C VAL A 385 -2.42 14.78 23.92
N HIS A 386 -3.10 13.99 24.75
CA HIS A 386 -4.52 14.23 25.01
C HIS A 386 -4.74 15.62 25.63
N PRO A 387 -5.91 16.25 25.36
CA PRO A 387 -6.24 17.54 25.94
C PRO A 387 -6.21 17.52 27.48
N PRO A 388 -5.89 18.65 28.14
CA PRO A 388 -5.77 18.72 29.59
C PRO A 388 -7.01 18.20 30.33
N GLY A 389 -6.79 17.24 31.23
CA GLY A 389 -7.83 16.66 32.08
C GLY A 389 -8.61 15.50 31.45
N CYS A 390 -8.37 15.12 30.19
CA CYS A 390 -9.02 13.95 29.59
C CYS A 390 -8.56 12.63 30.21
N ASP A 391 -7.26 12.46 30.46
CA ASP A 391 -6.70 11.24 31.09
C ASP A 391 -7.20 11.03 32.53
N ASP A 392 -7.51 12.13 33.21
CA ASP A 392 -8.03 12.15 34.58
C ASP A 392 -9.58 12.14 34.64
N GLY A 393 -10.26 12.10 33.48
CA GLY A 393 -11.74 12.14 33.39
C GLY A 393 -12.36 13.44 33.93
N LEU A 394 -11.64 14.56 33.85
CA LEU A 394 -12.09 15.84 34.34
C LEU A 394 -13.11 16.47 33.37
N ALA A 395 -14.06 17.23 33.93
CA ALA A 395 -15.05 17.98 33.15
C ALA A 395 -14.44 19.06 32.24
N SER A 396 -13.16 19.39 32.42
CA SER A 396 -12.41 20.28 31.53
C SER A 396 -11.93 19.60 30.24
N CYS A 397 -12.09 18.29 30.12
CA CYS A 397 -11.69 17.55 28.94
C CYS A 397 -12.45 18.04 27.70
N ASP A 398 -11.68 18.22 26.63
CA ASP A 398 -12.20 18.56 25.32
C ASP A 398 -12.41 17.28 24.52
N TYR A 399 -13.59 16.67 24.67
CA TYR A 399 -13.90 15.38 24.06
C TYR A 399 -14.00 15.44 22.54
N GLU A 400 -14.28 16.60 21.96
CA GLU A 400 -14.50 16.77 20.51
C GLU A 400 -13.20 17.01 19.72
N SER A 401 -12.08 17.27 20.42
CA SER A 401 -10.74 17.35 19.80
C SER A 401 -10.35 16.04 19.14
N LEU A 402 -9.60 16.12 18.03
CA LEU A 402 -9.00 14.97 17.37
C LEU A 402 -8.22 14.11 18.38
N MET A 403 -7.47 14.76 19.28
CA MET A 403 -6.63 14.10 20.28
C MET A 403 -7.42 13.52 21.47
N HIS A 404 -8.75 13.33 21.36
CA HIS A 404 -9.51 12.53 22.32
C HIS A 404 -10.59 11.65 21.69
N LEU A 405 -11.89 12.03 21.69
CA LEU A 405 -12.95 11.25 21.04
C LEU A 405 -13.35 11.80 19.66
N GLY A 406 -12.83 12.97 19.28
CA GLY A 406 -13.10 13.59 17.98
C GLY A 406 -12.63 12.76 16.79
N TYR A 407 -11.69 11.83 16.98
CA TYR A 407 -11.30 10.90 15.91
C TYR A 407 -12.46 10.02 15.44
N VAL A 408 -13.46 9.75 16.29
CA VAL A 408 -14.64 8.96 15.92
C VAL A 408 -15.55 9.75 14.97
N THR A 409 -15.54 11.08 15.06
CA THR A 409 -16.34 11.99 14.23
C THR A 409 -15.55 12.59 13.08
N TYR A 410 -14.33 12.09 12.83
CA TYR A 410 -13.51 12.54 11.71
C TYR A 410 -14.26 12.42 10.37
N PRO A 411 -14.18 13.41 9.46
CA PRO A 411 -13.32 14.60 9.50
C PRO A 411 -13.90 15.79 10.29
N ALA A 412 -15.12 15.67 10.82
CA ALA A 412 -15.79 16.69 11.63
C ALA A 412 -15.24 16.74 13.06
N THR A 413 -13.97 17.10 13.17
CA THR A 413 -13.23 17.34 14.41
C THR A 413 -12.22 18.48 14.17
N TYR A 414 -11.40 18.82 15.16
CA TYR A 414 -10.44 19.91 15.07
C TYR A 414 -9.18 19.63 15.89
N LEU A 415 -8.11 20.34 15.53
CA LEU A 415 -6.95 20.53 16.40
C LEU A 415 -7.13 21.79 17.24
N ARG A 416 -6.77 21.72 18.51
CA ARG A 416 -6.76 22.85 19.44
C ARG A 416 -5.58 23.78 19.15
N ASP A 417 -5.64 25.01 19.65
CA ASP A 417 -4.61 26.03 19.35
C ASP A 417 -3.22 25.68 19.91
N ASP A 418 -3.18 25.04 21.07
CA ASP A 418 -1.96 24.51 21.69
C ASP A 418 -1.36 23.35 20.86
N GLU A 419 -2.19 22.43 20.39
CA GLU A 419 -1.78 21.33 19.50
C GLU A 419 -1.24 21.88 18.15
N LYS A 420 -1.94 22.85 17.55
CA LYS A 420 -1.48 23.54 16.33
C LYS A 420 -0.13 24.22 16.53
N ALA A 421 0.12 24.83 17.69
CA ALA A 421 1.40 25.46 18.01
C ALA A 421 2.54 24.44 18.07
N ILE A 422 2.31 23.26 18.68
CA ILE A 422 3.28 22.16 18.71
C ILE A 422 3.59 21.70 17.28
N LEU A 423 2.57 21.40 16.47
CA LEU A 423 2.75 20.93 15.09
C LEU A 423 3.48 21.95 14.22
N ARG A 424 3.15 23.24 14.29
CA ARG A 424 3.84 24.29 13.52
C ARG A 424 5.33 24.42 13.87
N SER A 425 5.75 23.93 15.04
CA SER A 425 7.16 23.88 15.44
C SER A 425 7.86 22.57 15.06
N SER A 426 7.10 21.56 14.61
CA SER A 426 7.62 20.24 14.25
C SER A 426 8.42 20.31 12.95
N PRO A 427 9.60 19.66 12.89
CA PRO A 427 10.41 19.63 11.68
C PRO A 427 9.80 18.76 10.56
N PHE A 428 8.75 18.01 10.86
CA PHE A 428 8.00 17.20 9.90
C PHE A 428 6.90 18.01 9.17
N ILE A 429 6.48 19.14 9.74
CA ILE A 429 5.42 20.00 9.21
C ILE A 429 6.02 21.10 8.35
N LYS A 430 5.58 21.19 7.10
CA LYS A 430 6.08 22.16 6.12
C LYS A 430 4.93 22.77 5.33
N LEU A 431 5.17 23.94 4.77
CA LEU A 431 4.24 24.55 3.82
C LEU A 431 4.19 23.66 2.57
N HIS A 432 2.98 23.35 2.10
CA HIS A 432 2.79 22.61 0.86
C HIS A 432 1.94 23.46 -0.10
N ASP A 433 2.52 23.78 -1.25
CA ASP A 433 1.96 24.65 -2.28
C ASP A 433 2.14 23.97 -3.65
N PRO A 434 1.07 23.69 -4.43
CA PRO A 434 -0.33 24.04 -4.17
C PRO A 434 -0.96 23.31 -2.98
N LEU A 435 -2.08 23.86 -2.49
CA LEU A 435 -2.94 23.16 -1.52
C LEU A 435 -3.33 21.79 -2.09
N LEU A 436 -3.23 20.77 -1.23
CA LEU A 436 -3.69 19.43 -1.56
C LEU A 436 -5.18 19.48 -1.86
N GLN A 437 -5.59 18.81 -2.92
CA GLN A 437 -7.00 18.48 -3.10
C GLN A 437 -7.34 17.36 -2.10
N PRO A 438 -8.57 17.32 -1.55
CA PRO A 438 -8.99 16.14 -0.80
C PRO A 438 -8.88 14.94 -1.75
N PRO A 439 -8.13 13.89 -1.38
CA PRO A 439 -8.17 12.67 -2.17
C PRO A 439 -9.63 12.19 -2.22
N ALA A 440 -10.05 11.68 -3.37
CA ALA A 440 -11.33 11.00 -3.44
C ALA A 440 -11.27 9.85 -2.43
N ILE A 441 -11.96 10.01 -1.30
CA ILE A 441 -12.33 8.86 -0.50
C ILE A 441 -13.41 8.19 -1.35
N PRO A 442 -13.13 7.05 -2.02
CA PRO A 442 -14.20 6.30 -2.61
C PRO A 442 -15.12 6.02 -1.45
N CYS A 443 -16.38 6.40 -1.61
CA CYS A 443 -17.37 5.90 -0.69
C CYS A 443 -17.24 4.41 -0.68
N LEU A 444 -16.79 3.90 0.45
CA LEU A 444 -17.04 2.53 0.78
C LEU A 444 -18.52 2.49 1.17
N SER A 445 -19.40 2.75 0.19
CA SER A 445 -20.61 1.97 0.08
C SER A 445 -20.10 0.55 0.17
N ALA A 446 -20.46 -0.15 1.24
CA ALA A 446 -20.07 -1.54 1.47
C ALA A 446 -19.97 -2.26 0.11
N ALA A 447 -18.77 -2.79 -0.18
CA ALA A 447 -18.38 -3.39 -1.45
C ALA A 447 -19.55 -4.13 -2.11
N ASP A 448 -19.58 -4.22 -3.45
CA ASP A 448 -20.61 -4.91 -4.26
C ASP A 448 -20.70 -6.44 -4.00
N ASP A 449 -20.88 -6.81 -2.74
CA ASP A 449 -21.48 -8.05 -2.33
C ASP A 449 -23.00 -7.96 -2.56
N ASP A 450 -23.42 -8.45 -3.73
CA ASP A 450 -24.83 -8.62 -4.11
C ASP A 450 -25.56 -9.66 -3.24
N SER A 451 -24.87 -10.33 -2.30
CA SER A 451 -25.51 -11.29 -1.40
C SER A 451 -26.26 -10.66 -0.23
N LYS A 452 -26.10 -9.35 0.03
CA LYS A 452 -26.77 -8.63 1.14
C LYS A 452 -27.77 -7.59 0.63
N SER A 453 -28.90 -7.45 1.33
CA SER A 453 -29.88 -6.39 1.06
C SER A 453 -29.29 -5.01 1.41
N LYS A 454 -29.54 -3.98 0.58
CA LYS A 454 -28.96 -2.62 0.75
C LYS A 454 -30.02 -1.52 0.60
N ILE A 455 -29.91 -0.46 1.38
CA ILE A 455 -30.64 0.80 1.14
C ILE A 455 -29.70 1.76 0.41
N ARG A 456 -30.10 2.22 -0.78
CA ARG A 456 -29.33 3.16 -1.60
C ARG A 456 -30.10 4.46 -1.80
N GLY A 457 -29.38 5.57 -1.91
CA GLY A 457 -29.98 6.85 -2.26
C GLY A 457 -28.96 7.94 -2.52
N THR A 458 -29.47 9.14 -2.81
CA THR A 458 -28.68 10.37 -2.93
C THR A 458 -29.31 11.41 -2.02
N LEU A 459 -28.53 11.96 -1.10
CA LEU A 459 -28.93 13.06 -0.26
C LEU A 459 -28.62 14.39 -0.96
N VAL A 460 -29.64 15.22 -1.13
CA VAL A 460 -29.53 16.53 -1.74
C VAL A 460 -30.14 17.59 -0.85
N GLY A 461 -29.55 18.78 -0.86
CA GLY A 461 -30.03 19.93 -0.12
C GLY A 461 -31.23 20.60 -0.79
N PRO A 462 -31.79 21.66 -0.18
CA PRO A 462 -32.96 22.39 -0.71
C PRO A 462 -32.80 22.98 -2.12
N GLY A 463 -31.57 23.04 -2.65
CA GLY A 463 -31.25 23.49 -4.01
C GLY A 463 -30.80 22.37 -4.97
N GLY A 464 -31.00 21.09 -4.61
CA GLY A 464 -30.58 19.95 -5.43
C GLY A 464 -29.08 19.67 -5.45
N GLN A 465 -28.29 20.44 -4.70
CA GLN A 465 -26.86 20.20 -4.52
C GLN A 465 -26.67 18.94 -3.68
N PRO A 466 -25.73 18.05 -4.03
CA PRO A 466 -25.31 16.96 -3.18
C PRO A 466 -24.98 17.42 -1.76
N LEU A 467 -25.45 16.67 -0.76
CA LEU A 467 -24.97 16.82 0.61
C LEU A 467 -23.99 15.68 0.87
N ALA A 468 -22.72 16.04 1.01
CA ALA A 468 -21.63 15.15 1.34
C ALA A 468 -21.38 15.13 2.86
N ASP A 469 -20.71 14.08 3.34
CA ASP A 469 -20.25 13.92 4.72
C ASP A 469 -21.40 13.98 5.76
N ILE A 470 -22.63 13.77 5.30
CA ILE A 470 -23.80 13.62 6.17
C ILE A 470 -23.90 12.17 6.61
N LEU A 471 -23.85 11.95 7.92
CA LEU A 471 -24.13 10.67 8.55
C LEU A 471 -25.61 10.31 8.38
N ILE A 472 -25.89 9.20 7.71
CA ILE A 472 -27.21 8.61 7.59
C ILE A 472 -27.31 7.41 8.53
N TRP A 473 -28.31 7.43 9.40
CA TRP A 473 -28.66 6.32 10.29
C TRP A 473 -29.83 5.52 9.73
N ALA A 474 -29.65 4.20 9.63
CA ALA A 474 -30.72 3.25 9.37
C ALA A 474 -31.00 2.42 10.63
N TRP A 475 -32.25 2.44 11.08
CA TRP A 475 -32.69 1.78 12.32
C TRP A 475 -33.73 0.70 12.02
N SER A 476 -33.51 -0.52 12.52
CA SER A 476 -34.38 -1.70 12.36
C SER A 476 -35.46 -1.83 13.44
N GLY A 477 -35.35 -1.09 14.55
CA GLY A 477 -36.28 -1.21 15.69
C GLY A 477 -35.65 -1.69 16.99
N ASP A 478 -34.45 -2.26 16.91
CA ASP A 478 -33.61 -2.79 17.98
C ASP A 478 -32.19 -2.22 17.84
N GLU A 479 -31.58 -1.74 18.94
CA GLU A 479 -30.27 -1.06 18.92
C GLU A 479 -29.14 -1.95 18.36
N GLU A 480 -29.29 -3.27 18.46
CA GLU A 480 -28.33 -4.29 18.01
C GLU A 480 -28.24 -4.45 16.48
N ASN A 481 -29.21 -3.93 15.70
CA ASN A 481 -29.25 -4.06 14.23
C ASN A 481 -29.28 -2.70 13.51
N SER A 482 -28.65 -1.68 14.09
CA SER A 482 -28.51 -0.36 13.48
C SER A 482 -27.26 -0.25 12.61
N GLY A 483 -27.37 0.43 11.47
CA GLY A 483 -26.26 0.68 10.54
C GLY A 483 -26.16 2.15 10.19
N TYR A 484 -24.96 2.63 9.88
CA TYR A 484 -24.75 4.00 9.47
C TYR A 484 -23.74 4.12 8.33
N VAL A 485 -23.91 5.15 7.50
CA VAL A 485 -22.98 5.48 6.42
C VAL A 485 -22.89 6.99 6.27
N GLU A 486 -21.74 7.49 5.84
CA GLU A 486 -21.61 8.88 5.41
C GLU A 486 -21.96 9.00 3.93
N THR A 487 -22.65 10.08 3.58
CA THR A 487 -22.94 10.41 2.18
C THR A 487 -21.66 10.80 1.45
N CYS A 488 -21.57 10.30 0.22
CA CYS A 488 -20.51 10.60 -0.72
C CYS A 488 -20.42 12.07 -1.09
N HIS A 489 -19.30 12.42 -1.71
CA HIS A 489 -19.12 13.76 -2.27
C HIS A 489 -20.22 14.14 -3.30
N ASP A 490 -20.74 13.16 -4.04
CA ASP A 490 -21.88 13.32 -4.95
C ASP A 490 -23.25 13.12 -4.27
N GLY A 491 -23.26 13.03 -2.93
CA GLY A 491 -24.43 12.85 -2.08
C GLY A 491 -24.94 11.42 -2.04
N THR A 492 -24.37 10.49 -2.79
CA THR A 492 -24.82 9.10 -2.80
C THR A 492 -24.52 8.37 -1.49
N PHE A 493 -25.25 7.31 -1.20
CA PHE A 493 -24.99 6.45 -0.05
C PHE A 493 -25.51 5.03 -0.31
N SER A 494 -24.92 4.05 0.37
CA SER A 494 -25.41 2.67 0.38
C SER A 494 -25.15 2.04 1.74
N ILE A 495 -26.22 1.70 2.45
CA ILE A 495 -26.19 1.10 3.78
C ILE A 495 -26.48 -0.39 3.65
N PRO A 496 -25.58 -1.30 4.09
CA PRO A 496 -25.90 -2.71 4.18
C PRO A 496 -26.97 -2.93 5.25
N VAL A 497 -27.94 -3.78 4.93
CA VAL A 497 -29.04 -4.12 5.82
C VAL A 497 -28.81 -5.55 6.33
N LEU A 498 -28.75 -5.71 7.66
CA LEU A 498 -28.68 -7.03 8.28
C LEU A 498 -29.99 -7.80 8.01
N ASP A 499 -29.91 -9.11 7.79
CA ASP A 499 -31.09 -9.95 7.56
C ASP A 499 -32.00 -9.95 8.80
N GLY A 500 -33.08 -9.18 8.72
CA GLY A 500 -34.06 -8.98 9.78
C GLY A 500 -35.27 -8.20 9.24
N THR A 501 -36.47 -8.47 9.76
CA THR A 501 -37.73 -7.96 9.19
C THR A 501 -37.96 -6.47 9.50
N PHE A 502 -37.65 -5.59 8.55
CA PHE A 502 -38.05 -4.18 8.62
C PHE A 502 -39.56 -4.04 8.38
N ALA A 503 -40.30 -3.65 9.41
CA ALA A 503 -41.68 -3.18 9.23
C ALA A 503 -41.66 -1.69 8.92
N CYS A 504 -41.92 -1.31 7.66
CA CYS A 504 -42.19 0.08 7.31
C CYS A 504 -43.44 0.58 8.06
N ARG A 505 -43.26 1.33 9.15
CA ARG A 505 -44.32 2.20 9.66
C ARG A 505 -44.24 3.52 8.91
N ARG A 506 -45.29 3.80 8.13
CA ARG A 506 -45.54 5.18 7.68
C ARG A 506 -45.77 6.08 8.91
N PRO A 507 -45.34 7.35 8.85
CA PRO A 507 -45.33 8.26 10.00
C PRO A 507 -46.70 8.42 10.68
#